data_AF-A0A453MFK7-F1
#
_entry.id   AF-A0A453MFK7-F1
#
_cell.length_a   1.000
_cell.length_b   1.000
_cell.length_c   1.000
_cell.angle_alpha   90.00
_cell.angle_beta   90.00
_cell.angle_gamma   90.00
#
_symmetry.space_group_name_H-M   'P 1'
#
loop_
_entity.id
_entity.type
_entity.pdbx_description
1 polymer ?
#
loop_
_entity_poly.entity_id
_entity_poly.type
_entity_poly.pdbx_seq_one_letter_code
_entity_poly.pdbx_strand_id
1 'polypeptide(L)'
;FLLQNLVCAKNLKIDRSIHSAYVKAIRSAQHFIYIENQYFIGSSFCWHSHKNTGADNLIPVELALKIASKIKAKQRFAVYIVIPMWPEGIPTTAAVQQILFWQGQTMSMMYKIIADALESQGLVDSHPQEYLNFYCLGRRELAATPEASLCNDNSALGMAQKHRRFMIYVHSKGMLVDDEYVVIGSANINQRSMEGSRDTEIAMGAYQPHHTSAGNRGGPPRGQVYGYRMSLWAEHLGGRAEEWFRRPESEECVRRVNAAAEENWRAYVSPDEATRGHLMRYPVKVDRDGGIGPLPGHECFPDVGGKVLGAQSSLPDALTT
;
A
#
# COMPACT_ATOMS: atom_id res chain seq x y z
N PHE A 1 12.46 -32.00 -2.61
CA PHE A 1 11.99 -30.73 -2.02
C PHE A 1 11.33 -29.79 -3.04
N LEU A 2 11.94 -29.46 -4.19
CA LEU A 2 11.34 -28.53 -5.17
C LEU A 2 10.07 -29.04 -5.90
N LEU A 3 9.93 -30.36 -6.14
CA LEU A 3 8.80 -30.90 -6.93
C LEU A 3 7.44 -30.93 -6.20
N GLN A 4 7.40 -30.83 -4.86
CA GLN A 4 6.17 -31.01 -4.08
C GLN A 4 5.28 -29.76 -4.03
N ASN A 5 5.79 -28.58 -4.41
CA ASN A 5 5.07 -27.31 -4.31
C ASN A 5 4.79 -26.67 -5.68
N LEU A 6 5.01 -27.42 -6.78
CA LEU A 6 4.75 -26.93 -8.14
C LEU A 6 3.32 -27.25 -8.54
N VAL A 7 2.61 -26.26 -9.07
CA VAL A 7 1.26 -26.43 -9.62
C VAL A 7 1.42 -26.83 -11.10
N CYS A 8 0.72 -27.87 -11.53
CA CYS A 8 0.70 -28.26 -12.94
C CYS A 8 -0.48 -27.59 -13.65
N ALA A 9 -0.22 -26.79 -14.67
CA ALA A 9 -1.25 -26.28 -15.56
C ALA A 9 -0.74 -26.23 -17.01
N LYS A 10 -1.59 -26.60 -17.98
CA LYS A 10 -1.29 -26.56 -19.42
C LYS A 10 0.09 -27.17 -19.79
N ASN A 11 0.42 -28.32 -19.19
CA ASN A 11 1.68 -29.05 -19.38
C ASN A 11 2.96 -28.33 -18.88
N LEU A 12 2.83 -27.27 -18.08
CA LEU A 12 3.93 -26.59 -17.41
C LEU A 12 3.88 -26.84 -15.89
N LYS A 13 5.06 -26.90 -15.28
CA LYS A 13 5.21 -26.85 -13.83
C LYS A 13 5.41 -25.39 -13.42
N ILE A 14 4.51 -24.89 -12.59
CA ILE A 14 4.46 -23.49 -12.17
C ILE A 14 4.91 -23.41 -10.72
N ASP A 15 5.92 -22.56 -10.47
CA ASP A 15 6.35 -22.20 -9.12
C ASP A 15 5.61 -20.93 -8.67
N ARG A 16 4.90 -21.01 -7.54
CA ARG A 16 4.19 -19.89 -6.90
C ARG A 16 4.66 -19.65 -5.47
N SER A 17 5.94 -19.96 -5.20
CA SER A 17 6.54 -19.85 -3.88
C SER A 17 6.57 -18.43 -3.34
N ILE A 18 6.69 -17.40 -4.20
CA ILE A 18 6.59 -15.99 -3.78
C ILE A 18 5.21 -15.69 -3.18
N HIS A 19 4.14 -15.99 -3.93
CA HIS A 19 2.76 -15.83 -3.44
C HIS A 19 2.54 -16.63 -2.14
N SER A 20 3.00 -17.89 -2.11
CA SER A 20 2.88 -18.75 -0.93
C SER A 20 3.63 -18.19 0.29
N ALA A 21 4.81 -17.59 0.09
CA ALA A 21 5.60 -16.96 1.14
C ALA A 21 4.91 -15.72 1.69
N TYR A 22 4.36 -14.86 0.83
CA TYR A 22 3.56 -13.71 1.27
C TYR A 22 2.34 -14.15 2.09
N VAL A 23 1.55 -15.11 1.60
CA VAL A 23 0.36 -15.64 2.32
C VAL A 23 0.77 -16.21 3.68
N LYS A 24 1.84 -17.00 3.75
CA LYS A 24 2.33 -17.56 5.00
C LYS A 24 2.76 -16.47 5.97
N ALA A 25 3.53 -15.48 5.52
CA ALA A 25 3.98 -14.37 6.36
C ALA A 25 2.80 -13.56 6.92
N ILE A 26 1.79 -13.24 6.09
CA ILE A 26 0.57 -12.54 6.52
C ILE A 26 -0.18 -13.36 7.57
N ARG A 27 -0.38 -14.66 7.34
CA ARG A 27 -1.07 -15.55 8.29
C ARG A 27 -0.32 -15.69 9.61
N SER A 28 1.01 -15.63 9.60
CA SER A 28 1.84 -15.67 10.81
C SER A 28 1.90 -14.35 11.58
N ALA A 29 1.57 -13.22 10.95
CA ALA A 29 1.65 -11.89 11.57
C ALA A 29 0.82 -11.76 12.85
N GLN A 30 1.40 -11.12 13.86
CA GLN A 30 0.85 -10.96 15.20
C GLN A 30 0.55 -9.51 15.58
N HIS A 31 1.36 -8.56 15.14
CA HIS A 31 1.34 -7.16 15.60
C HIS A 31 1.09 -6.19 14.44
N PHE A 32 1.87 -6.24 13.38
CA PHE A 32 1.69 -5.34 12.25
C PHE A 32 2.33 -5.85 10.95
N ILE A 33 1.89 -5.26 9.84
CA ILE A 33 2.50 -5.47 8.53
C ILE A 33 2.75 -4.11 7.87
N TYR A 34 3.94 -3.93 7.29
CA TYR A 34 4.29 -2.76 6.49
C TYR A 34 4.69 -3.20 5.08
N ILE A 35 4.05 -2.65 4.06
CA ILE A 35 4.24 -3.01 2.66
C ILE A 35 4.62 -1.76 1.87
N GLU A 36 5.64 -1.87 1.03
CA GLU A 36 5.86 -0.94 -0.08
C GLU A 36 5.80 -1.71 -1.38
N ASN A 37 4.87 -1.36 -2.27
CA ASN A 37 4.72 -2.06 -3.53
C ASN A 37 4.30 -1.12 -4.67
N GLN A 38 4.77 -1.39 -5.88
CA GLN A 38 4.38 -0.61 -7.07
C GLN A 38 2.90 -0.83 -7.45
N TYR A 39 2.39 -2.03 -7.23
CA TYR A 39 0.99 -2.35 -7.49
C TYR A 39 0.36 -3.00 -6.26
N PHE A 40 -0.94 -2.78 -6.09
CA PHE A 40 -1.71 -3.42 -5.04
C PHE A 40 -3.10 -3.80 -5.56
N ILE A 41 -3.15 -4.92 -6.27
CA ILE A 41 -4.34 -5.44 -6.95
C ILE A 41 -4.44 -6.94 -6.67
N GLY A 42 -5.64 -7.41 -6.34
CA GLY A 42 -5.84 -8.85 -6.21
C GLY A 42 -7.11 -9.24 -5.48
N SER A 43 -7.27 -10.55 -5.36
CA SER A 43 -8.42 -11.21 -4.77
C SER A 43 -9.72 -10.80 -5.46
N SER A 44 -9.74 -10.77 -6.80
CA SER A 44 -10.91 -10.31 -7.57
C SER A 44 -12.17 -11.09 -7.26
N PHE A 45 -12.06 -12.38 -6.93
CA PHE A 45 -13.18 -13.21 -6.51
C PHE A 45 -13.93 -12.68 -5.26
N CYS A 46 -13.31 -11.79 -4.47
CA CYS A 46 -13.92 -11.11 -3.32
C CYS A 46 -14.40 -9.68 -3.61
N TRP A 47 -14.14 -9.13 -4.79
CA TRP A 47 -14.62 -7.78 -5.15
C TRP A 47 -16.15 -7.73 -5.22
N HIS A 48 -16.75 -6.57 -4.96
CA HIS A 48 -18.21 -6.42 -5.05
C HIS A 48 -18.72 -6.66 -6.47
N SER A 49 -17.95 -6.21 -7.46
CA SER A 49 -18.19 -6.36 -8.89
C SER A 49 -16.94 -6.94 -9.58
N HIS A 50 -17.04 -7.38 -10.83
CA HIS A 50 -15.88 -7.85 -11.61
C HIS A 50 -15.12 -9.03 -10.97
N LYS A 51 -15.86 -9.99 -10.41
CA LYS A 51 -15.27 -11.12 -9.67
C LYS A 51 -14.42 -12.07 -10.52
N ASN A 52 -14.69 -12.11 -11.83
CA ASN A 52 -14.10 -13.05 -12.78
C ASN A 52 -12.95 -12.45 -13.61
N THR A 53 -12.40 -11.31 -13.18
CA THR A 53 -11.28 -10.60 -13.84
C THR A 53 -9.96 -11.39 -13.77
N GLY A 54 -9.89 -12.42 -12.91
CA GLY A 54 -8.77 -13.37 -12.84
C GLY A 54 -7.56 -12.85 -12.05
N ALA A 55 -7.74 -11.82 -11.24
CA ALA A 55 -6.73 -11.36 -10.29
C ALA A 55 -6.81 -12.16 -8.98
N ASP A 56 -6.60 -13.48 -9.09
CA ASP A 56 -6.89 -14.46 -8.02
C ASP A 56 -5.80 -14.59 -6.95
N ASN A 57 -4.76 -13.75 -6.98
CA ASN A 57 -3.79 -13.70 -5.89
C ASN A 57 -4.48 -13.37 -4.56
N LEU A 58 -3.97 -13.93 -3.46
CA LEU A 58 -4.64 -13.95 -2.16
C LEU A 58 -4.18 -12.80 -1.24
N ILE A 59 -3.23 -11.99 -1.69
CA ILE A 59 -2.52 -11.08 -0.77
C ILE A 59 -3.47 -10.04 -0.16
N PRO A 60 -4.32 -9.34 -0.94
CA PRO A 60 -5.27 -8.39 -0.36
C PRO A 60 -6.29 -9.02 0.60
N VAL A 61 -6.90 -10.16 0.23
CA VAL A 61 -7.92 -10.79 1.09
C VAL A 61 -7.32 -11.36 2.37
N GLU A 62 -6.11 -11.93 2.33
CA GLU A 62 -5.43 -12.44 3.53
C GLU A 62 -5.10 -11.33 4.52
N LEU A 63 -4.71 -10.13 4.04
CA LEU A 63 -4.50 -8.95 4.89
C LEU A 63 -5.80 -8.50 5.56
N ALA A 64 -6.89 -8.38 4.78
CA ALA A 64 -8.19 -7.98 5.31
C ALA A 64 -8.75 -8.98 6.32
N LEU A 65 -8.65 -10.29 6.03
CA LEU A 65 -9.06 -11.36 6.94
C LEU A 65 -8.19 -11.42 8.20
N LYS A 66 -6.87 -11.18 8.07
CA LYS A 66 -5.98 -11.08 9.23
C LYS A 66 -6.42 -9.95 10.16
N ILE A 67 -6.67 -8.75 9.64
CA ILE A 67 -7.19 -7.62 10.42
C ILE A 67 -8.53 -8.00 11.07
N ALA A 68 -9.50 -8.49 10.28
CA ALA A 68 -10.81 -8.89 10.78
C ALA A 68 -10.71 -9.93 11.91
N SER A 69 -9.79 -10.88 11.80
CA SER A 69 -9.53 -11.89 12.85
C SER A 69 -9.00 -11.25 14.14
N LYS A 70 -8.12 -10.24 14.03
CA LYS A 70 -7.55 -9.53 15.18
C LYS A 70 -8.59 -8.64 15.86
N ILE A 71 -9.45 -7.98 15.08
CA ILE A 71 -10.62 -7.23 15.59
C ILE A 71 -11.53 -8.16 16.39
N LYS A 72 -11.94 -9.30 15.83
CA LYS A 72 -12.81 -10.28 16.51
C LYS A 72 -12.16 -10.87 17.77
N ALA A 73 -10.83 -10.99 17.78
CA ALA A 73 -10.07 -11.41 18.95
C ALA A 73 -9.79 -10.27 19.96
N LYS A 74 -10.23 -9.04 19.69
CA LYS A 74 -9.93 -7.83 20.48
C LYS A 74 -8.42 -7.60 20.67
N GLN A 75 -7.63 -7.94 19.66
CA GLN A 75 -6.18 -7.77 19.64
C GLN A 75 -5.81 -6.59 18.75
N ARG A 76 -4.83 -5.79 19.18
CA ARG A 76 -4.26 -4.72 18.35
C ARG A 76 -3.54 -5.32 17.14
N PHE A 77 -3.77 -4.71 15.98
CA PHE A 77 -3.08 -5.03 14.75
C PHE A 77 -3.15 -3.84 13.78
N ALA A 78 -2.10 -3.59 13.01
CA ALA A 78 -2.09 -2.53 12.02
C ALA A 78 -1.42 -2.96 10.71
N VAL A 79 -1.93 -2.46 9.60
CA VAL A 79 -1.37 -2.67 8.25
C VAL A 79 -1.16 -1.32 7.59
N TYR A 80 0.06 -1.11 7.11
CA TYR A 80 0.51 0.09 6.44
C TYR A 80 0.93 -0.26 5.02
N ILE A 81 0.32 0.35 4.01
CA ILE A 81 0.59 0.07 2.60
C ILE A 81 1.02 1.36 1.91
N VAL A 82 2.22 1.39 1.37
CA VAL A 82 2.76 2.49 0.58
C VAL A 82 2.81 2.06 -0.88
N ILE A 83 2.09 2.78 -1.73
CA ILE A 83 1.97 2.54 -3.17
C ILE A 83 2.26 3.85 -3.93
N PRO A 84 2.64 3.81 -5.22
CA PRO A 84 2.84 5.05 -5.95
C PRO A 84 1.50 5.80 -6.08
N MET A 85 1.55 7.12 -6.24
CA MET A 85 0.32 7.92 -6.38
C MET A 85 -0.49 7.46 -7.60
N TRP A 86 0.18 7.11 -8.69
CA TRP A 86 -0.35 6.32 -9.80
C TRP A 86 0.77 5.42 -10.37
N PRO A 87 0.43 4.30 -11.03
CA PRO A 87 1.40 3.48 -11.76
C PRO A 87 2.16 4.27 -12.83
N GLU A 88 3.41 3.91 -13.10
CA GLU A 88 4.24 4.54 -14.13
C GLU A 88 3.52 4.61 -15.48
N GLY A 89 3.56 5.81 -16.07
CA GLY A 89 2.83 6.16 -17.28
C GLY A 89 2.05 7.46 -17.12
N ILE A 90 1.33 7.83 -18.17
CA ILE A 90 0.48 9.02 -18.17
C ILE A 90 -0.84 8.67 -17.46
N PRO A 91 -1.20 9.36 -16.36
CA PRO A 91 -2.30 8.95 -15.48
C PRO A 91 -3.68 9.01 -16.15
N THR A 92 -3.84 9.78 -17.23
CA THR A 92 -5.08 9.90 -18.00
C THR A 92 -5.28 8.77 -19.02
N THR A 93 -4.28 7.92 -19.25
CA THR A 93 -4.39 6.83 -20.24
C THR A 93 -5.29 5.70 -19.77
N ALA A 94 -5.92 5.01 -20.73
CA ALA A 94 -6.82 3.88 -20.47
C ALA A 94 -6.17 2.78 -19.61
N ALA A 95 -4.90 2.45 -19.87
CA ALA A 95 -4.18 1.43 -19.13
C ALA A 95 -4.00 1.82 -17.65
N VAL A 96 -3.50 3.03 -17.38
CA VAL A 96 -3.29 3.50 -15.99
C VAL A 96 -4.63 3.66 -15.27
N GLN A 97 -5.65 4.19 -15.94
CA GLN A 97 -6.98 4.34 -15.36
C GLN A 97 -7.62 2.99 -15.02
N GLN A 98 -7.43 1.95 -15.83
CA GLN A 98 -7.95 0.63 -15.53
C GLN A 98 -7.21 -0.05 -14.38
N ILE A 99 -5.88 0.11 -14.30
CA ILE A 99 -5.09 -0.39 -13.16
C ILE A 99 -5.56 0.28 -11.85
N LEU A 100 -5.75 1.60 -11.85
CA LEU A 100 -6.27 2.34 -10.69
C LEU A 100 -7.70 1.89 -10.32
N PHE A 101 -8.52 1.54 -11.32
CA PHE A 101 -9.85 0.99 -11.08
C PHE A 101 -9.78 -0.35 -10.32
N TRP A 102 -8.89 -1.26 -10.72
CA TRP A 102 -8.69 -2.54 -10.02
C TRP A 102 -8.12 -2.36 -8.61
N GLN A 103 -7.23 -1.39 -8.42
CA GLN A 103 -6.74 -1.01 -7.09
C GLN A 103 -7.91 -0.50 -6.23
N GLY A 104 -8.79 0.33 -6.78
CA GLY A 104 -10.01 0.79 -6.11
C GLY A 104 -10.93 -0.36 -5.69
N GLN A 105 -11.19 -1.32 -6.59
CA GLN A 105 -11.98 -2.53 -6.25
C GLN A 105 -11.34 -3.33 -5.11
N THR A 106 -10.00 -3.46 -5.15
CA THR A 106 -9.23 -4.16 -4.12
C THR A 106 -9.33 -3.45 -2.76
N MET A 107 -9.13 -2.12 -2.72
CA MET A 107 -9.28 -1.31 -1.51
C MET A 107 -10.69 -1.40 -0.95
N SER A 108 -11.71 -1.27 -1.80
CA SER A 108 -13.12 -1.34 -1.40
C SER A 108 -13.46 -2.68 -0.75
N MET A 109 -13.01 -3.80 -1.34
CA MET A 109 -13.18 -5.13 -0.77
C MET A 109 -12.55 -5.25 0.62
N MET A 110 -11.30 -4.79 0.78
CA MET A 110 -10.60 -4.88 2.06
C MET A 110 -11.27 -4.05 3.15
N TYR A 111 -11.60 -2.79 2.85
CA TYR A 111 -12.25 -1.92 3.83
C TYR A 111 -13.64 -2.41 4.20
N LYS A 112 -14.41 -2.99 3.27
CA LYS A 112 -15.70 -3.59 3.59
C LYS A 112 -15.58 -4.77 4.56
N ILE A 113 -14.63 -5.68 4.34
CA ILE A 113 -14.38 -6.81 5.26
C ILE A 113 -14.03 -6.32 6.67
N ILE A 114 -13.24 -5.25 6.77
CA ILE A 114 -12.83 -4.67 8.06
C ILE A 114 -14.01 -3.96 8.74
N ALA A 115 -14.78 -3.17 8.01
CA ALA A 115 -15.96 -2.49 8.53
C ALA A 115 -16.99 -3.50 9.06
N ASP A 116 -17.26 -4.58 8.31
CA ASP A 116 -18.16 -5.65 8.74
C ASP A 116 -17.65 -6.35 10.02
N ALA A 117 -16.33 -6.49 10.17
CA ALA A 117 -15.74 -7.03 11.39
C ALA A 117 -15.92 -6.10 12.59
N LEU A 118 -15.73 -4.78 12.42
CA LEU A 118 -15.97 -3.77 13.46
C LEU A 118 -17.43 -3.76 13.89
N GLU A 119 -18.36 -3.72 12.92
CA GLU A 119 -19.81 -3.75 13.17
C GLU A 119 -20.20 -5.01 13.93
N SER A 120 -19.69 -6.19 13.52
CA SER A 120 -19.98 -7.47 14.20
C SER A 120 -19.50 -7.53 15.65
N GLN A 121 -18.56 -6.68 16.05
CA GLN A 121 -18.05 -6.58 17.42
C GLN A 121 -18.68 -5.42 18.20
N GLY A 122 -19.64 -4.69 17.62
CA GLY A 122 -20.27 -3.53 18.24
C GLY A 122 -19.36 -2.30 18.32
N LEU A 123 -18.29 -2.24 17.54
CA LEU A 123 -17.33 -1.13 17.50
C LEU A 123 -17.76 -0.05 16.49
N VAL A 124 -18.98 0.46 16.64
CA VAL A 124 -19.63 1.39 15.68
C VAL A 124 -18.94 2.76 15.56
N ASP A 125 -18.18 3.15 16.57
CA ASP A 125 -17.43 4.41 16.59
C ASP A 125 -16.01 4.28 16.03
N SER A 126 -15.51 3.05 15.85
CA SER A 126 -14.18 2.80 15.29
C SER A 126 -14.14 3.00 13.78
N HIS A 127 -13.00 3.45 13.29
CA HIS A 127 -12.75 3.64 11.87
C HIS A 127 -11.90 2.49 11.29
N PRO A 128 -12.18 1.99 10.06
CA PRO A 128 -11.32 0.99 9.41
C PRO A 128 -9.83 1.41 9.29
N GLN A 129 -9.58 2.72 9.20
CA GLN A 129 -8.23 3.30 9.14
C GLN A 129 -7.46 3.28 10.48
N GLU A 130 -8.07 2.80 11.57
CA GLU A 130 -7.33 2.42 12.78
C GLU A 130 -6.52 1.13 12.57
N TYR A 131 -6.83 0.36 11.52
CA TYR A 131 -6.24 -0.96 11.24
C TYR A 131 -5.58 -1.06 9.86
N LEU A 132 -6.15 -0.44 8.81
CA LEU A 132 -5.63 -0.50 7.45
C LEU A 132 -5.44 0.89 6.87
N ASN A 133 -4.22 1.21 6.44
CA ASN A 133 -3.91 2.52 5.89
C ASN A 133 -3.13 2.42 4.59
N PHE A 134 -3.58 3.18 3.60
CA PHE A 134 -2.89 3.36 2.32
C PHE A 134 -2.26 4.74 2.23
N TYR A 135 -1.03 4.78 1.74
CA TYR A 135 -0.22 5.96 1.58
C TYR A 135 0.40 6.00 0.18
N CYS A 136 0.80 7.18 -0.24
CA CYS A 136 1.72 7.36 -1.36
C CYS A 136 2.84 8.32 -0.97
N LEU A 137 3.88 8.40 -1.81
CA LEU A 137 5.01 9.31 -1.58
C LEU A 137 4.97 10.49 -2.55
N GLY A 138 5.34 11.65 -2.06
CA GLY A 138 5.42 12.87 -2.85
C GLY A 138 6.34 13.88 -2.22
N ARG A 139 6.78 14.84 -3.01
CA ARG A 139 7.63 15.92 -2.56
C ARG A 139 7.19 17.21 -3.21
N ARG A 140 7.21 18.28 -2.41
CA ARG A 140 7.03 19.65 -2.84
C ARG A 140 8.14 20.51 -2.29
N GLU A 141 8.76 21.29 -3.16
CA GLU A 141 9.86 22.18 -2.80
C GLU A 141 9.51 23.62 -3.14
N LEU A 142 9.71 24.54 -2.19
CA LEU A 142 9.58 25.96 -2.48
C LEU A 142 10.79 26.44 -3.28
N ALA A 143 10.59 27.47 -4.10
CA ALA A 143 11.66 28.09 -4.85
C ALA A 143 12.60 28.86 -3.91
N ALA A 144 13.90 28.60 -3.97
CA ALA A 144 14.90 29.37 -3.23
C ALA A 144 15.06 30.80 -3.79
N THR A 145 14.79 30.97 -5.09
CA THR A 145 14.80 32.24 -5.81
C THR A 145 13.69 32.21 -6.87
N PRO A 146 13.06 33.35 -7.22
CA PRO A 146 12.10 33.40 -8.30
C PRO A 146 12.84 33.25 -9.65
N GLU A 147 13.12 32.02 -10.06
CA GLU A 147 13.46 31.76 -11.45
C GLU A 147 12.24 32.08 -12.30
N ALA A 148 12.46 32.80 -13.40
CA ALA A 148 11.42 33.16 -14.34
C ALA A 148 10.64 31.88 -14.73
N SER A 149 9.32 31.92 -14.58
CA SER A 149 8.44 30.81 -14.97
C SER A 149 8.72 30.44 -16.43
N LEU A 150 9.50 29.38 -16.63
CA LEU A 150 9.73 28.81 -17.94
C LEU A 150 8.42 28.10 -18.31
N CYS A 151 7.59 28.80 -19.09
CA CYS A 151 6.33 28.37 -19.71
C CYS A 151 5.01 28.72 -18.99
N ASN A 152 4.13 29.42 -19.72
CA ASN A 152 2.69 29.56 -19.44
C ASN A 152 1.91 28.35 -20.01
N ASP A 153 2.50 27.16 -19.97
CA ASP A 153 1.89 25.95 -20.52
C ASP A 153 1.02 25.27 -19.44
N ASN A 154 -0.25 25.03 -19.77
CA ASN A 154 -1.19 24.30 -18.92
C ASN A 154 -1.02 22.77 -19.04
N SER A 155 0.02 22.30 -19.73
CA SER A 155 0.38 20.88 -19.75
C SER A 155 0.69 20.35 -18.36
N ALA A 156 0.58 19.03 -18.19
CA ALA A 156 0.93 18.35 -16.95
C ALA A 156 2.36 18.68 -16.47
N LEU A 157 3.30 18.82 -17.42
CA LEU A 157 4.68 19.22 -17.13
C LEU A 157 4.75 20.66 -16.62
N GLY A 158 4.11 21.61 -17.31
CA GLY A 158 4.09 23.02 -16.90
C GLY A 158 3.44 23.21 -15.53
N MET A 159 2.36 22.48 -15.24
CA MET A 159 1.68 22.54 -13.95
C MET A 159 2.52 21.94 -12.81
N ALA A 160 3.18 20.80 -13.03
CA ALA A 160 4.08 20.19 -12.03
C ALA A 160 5.31 21.08 -11.75
N GLN A 161 5.87 21.72 -12.78
CA GLN A 161 6.96 22.69 -12.63
C GLN A 161 6.49 23.94 -11.89
N LYS A 162 5.33 24.49 -12.25
CA LYS A 162 4.73 25.67 -11.60
C LYS A 162 4.47 25.43 -10.11
N HIS A 163 3.89 24.30 -9.75
CA HIS A 163 3.57 23.96 -8.36
C HIS A 163 4.73 23.28 -7.62
N ARG A 164 5.84 23.01 -8.32
CA ARG A 164 7.09 22.43 -7.79
C ARG A 164 6.85 21.18 -6.94
N ARG A 165 5.96 20.32 -7.41
CA ARG A 165 5.59 19.09 -6.71
C ARG A 165 5.46 17.93 -7.69
N PHE A 166 5.83 16.75 -7.23
CA PHE A 166 5.59 15.51 -7.95
C PHE A 166 5.61 14.32 -6.98
N MET A 167 5.09 13.17 -7.44
CA MET A 167 5.21 11.95 -6.66
C MET A 167 6.68 11.51 -6.56
N ILE A 168 7.04 10.94 -5.42
CA ILE A 168 8.22 10.07 -5.34
C ILE A 168 7.70 8.68 -5.72
N TYR A 169 8.24 8.13 -6.80
CA TYR A 169 7.69 6.91 -7.36
C TYR A 169 8.09 5.68 -6.53
N VAL A 170 7.09 4.98 -5.99
CA VAL A 170 7.29 3.76 -5.21
C VAL A 170 7.44 2.59 -6.17
N HIS A 171 8.67 2.24 -6.48
CA HIS A 171 9.01 1.05 -7.28
C HIS A 171 9.39 -0.16 -6.41
N SER A 172 9.35 -0.01 -5.08
CA SER A 172 9.59 -1.07 -4.10
C SER A 172 8.70 -2.29 -4.38
N LYS A 173 9.18 -3.47 -3.98
CA LYS A 173 8.36 -4.69 -3.83
C LYS A 173 8.80 -5.43 -2.57
N GLY A 174 8.29 -5.00 -1.43
CA GLY A 174 8.66 -5.58 -0.15
C GLY A 174 7.55 -5.57 0.89
N MET A 175 7.71 -6.45 1.88
CA MET A 175 6.82 -6.58 3.03
C MET A 175 7.64 -6.88 4.28
N LEU A 176 7.37 -6.13 5.34
CA LEU A 176 7.92 -6.29 6.68
C LEU A 176 6.82 -6.77 7.61
N VAL A 177 7.10 -7.80 8.41
CA VAL A 177 6.14 -8.39 9.36
C VAL A 177 6.76 -8.38 10.75
N ASP A 178 6.06 -7.74 11.68
CA ASP A 178 6.37 -7.72 13.12
C ASP A 178 7.81 -7.29 13.49
N ASP A 179 8.48 -6.51 12.63
CA ASP A 179 9.90 -6.13 12.76
C ASP A 179 10.87 -7.35 12.84
N GLU A 180 10.40 -8.54 12.45
CA GLU A 180 11.11 -9.82 12.58
C GLU A 180 11.44 -10.45 11.23
N TYR A 181 10.49 -10.39 10.30
CA TYR A 181 10.58 -11.03 8.99
C TYR A 181 10.44 -10.00 7.88
N VAL A 182 11.21 -10.19 6.81
CA VAL A 182 11.18 -9.33 5.62
C VAL A 182 11.14 -10.16 4.34
N VAL A 183 10.32 -9.72 3.38
CA VAL A 183 10.34 -10.16 1.99
C VAL A 183 10.77 -8.98 1.12
N ILE A 184 11.76 -9.20 0.25
CA ILE A 184 12.25 -8.22 -0.74
C ILE A 184 12.43 -8.94 -2.07
N GLY A 185 11.97 -8.35 -3.16
CA GLY A 185 12.13 -8.97 -4.48
C GLY A 185 11.71 -8.07 -5.63
N SER A 186 11.36 -8.70 -6.75
CA SER A 186 10.84 -8.06 -7.96
C SER A 186 9.31 -8.12 -8.09
N ALA A 187 8.67 -9.05 -7.36
CA ALA A 187 7.25 -9.36 -7.51
C ALA A 187 6.31 -8.27 -6.96
N ASN A 188 5.51 -7.69 -7.85
CA ASN A 188 4.45 -6.77 -7.47
C ASN A 188 3.26 -7.49 -6.81
N ILE A 189 2.45 -6.78 -6.03
CA ILE A 189 1.15 -7.31 -5.56
C ILE A 189 0.12 -7.10 -6.66
N ASN A 190 0.19 -7.96 -7.68
CA ASN A 190 -0.75 -8.07 -8.78
C ASN A 190 -0.75 -9.51 -9.30
N GLN A 191 -1.65 -9.86 -10.20
CA GLN A 191 -1.70 -11.21 -10.77
C GLN A 191 -0.48 -11.53 -11.63
N ARG A 192 -0.01 -10.54 -12.40
CA ARG A 192 1.18 -10.68 -13.26
C ARG A 192 2.40 -11.25 -12.52
N SER A 193 2.68 -10.77 -11.32
CA SER A 193 3.83 -11.23 -10.52
C SER A 193 3.50 -12.42 -9.61
N MET A 194 2.25 -12.57 -9.14
CA MET A 194 1.87 -13.58 -8.14
C MET A 194 1.34 -14.90 -8.72
N GLU A 195 1.10 -14.98 -10.03
CA GLU A 195 0.59 -16.19 -10.70
C GLU A 195 1.68 -17.24 -10.95
N GLY A 196 2.94 -16.82 -11.10
CA GLY A 196 4.08 -17.71 -11.39
C GLY A 196 4.18 -18.21 -12.84
N SER A 197 3.10 -18.11 -13.63
CA SER A 197 3.09 -18.44 -15.07
C SER A 197 2.94 -17.23 -16.00
N ARG A 198 2.99 -16.01 -15.45
CA ARG A 198 3.00 -14.76 -16.22
C ARG A 198 4.42 -14.21 -16.27
N ASP A 199 4.74 -13.22 -15.44
CA ASP A 199 6.11 -12.70 -15.37
C ASP A 199 6.96 -13.61 -14.47
N THR A 200 8.25 -13.74 -14.82
CA THR A 200 9.22 -14.46 -14.01
C THR A 200 9.75 -13.52 -12.93
N GLU A 201 9.57 -13.89 -11.67
CA GLU A 201 9.90 -13.05 -10.53
C GLU A 201 10.86 -13.76 -9.57
N ILE A 202 11.57 -12.98 -8.77
CA ILE A 202 12.42 -13.50 -7.69
C ILE A 202 12.18 -12.69 -6.42
N ALA A 203 12.17 -13.37 -5.28
CA ALA A 203 12.14 -12.73 -3.97
C ALA A 203 12.91 -13.55 -2.94
N MET A 204 13.49 -12.86 -1.97
CA MET A 204 14.05 -13.46 -0.77
C MET A 204 13.08 -13.23 0.40
N GLY A 205 13.03 -14.18 1.33
CA GLY A 205 12.40 -14.03 2.63
C GLY A 205 13.40 -14.35 3.75
N ALA A 206 13.56 -13.47 4.74
CA ALA A 206 14.57 -13.64 5.77
C ALA A 206 14.11 -13.11 7.14
N TYR A 207 14.70 -13.68 8.19
CA TYR A 207 14.59 -13.24 9.57
C TYR A 207 15.91 -13.51 10.29
N GLN A 208 16.12 -12.86 11.44
CA GLN A 208 17.28 -13.11 12.29
C GLN A 208 16.86 -13.94 13.51
N PRO A 209 17.31 -15.21 13.66
CA PRO A 209 16.80 -16.12 14.70
C PRO A 209 16.87 -15.58 16.14
N HIS A 210 17.92 -14.80 16.46
CA HIS A 210 18.12 -14.18 17.77
C HIS A 210 17.37 -12.85 17.98
N HIS A 211 16.71 -12.33 16.93
CA HIS A 211 15.91 -11.11 16.98
C HIS A 211 14.45 -11.40 16.60
N THR A 212 13.94 -12.53 17.06
CA THR A 212 12.54 -12.94 16.94
C THR A 212 11.78 -12.66 18.23
N SER A 213 10.45 -12.59 18.15
CA SER A 213 9.59 -12.42 19.32
C SER A 213 9.78 -13.57 20.33
N ALA A 214 10.03 -14.79 19.84
CA ALA A 214 10.39 -15.94 20.67
C ALA A 214 11.84 -15.90 21.17
N GLY A 215 12.78 -15.43 20.35
CA GLY A 215 14.21 -15.40 20.65
C GLY A 215 14.64 -14.28 21.61
N ASN A 216 13.88 -13.19 21.69
CA ASN A 216 14.25 -12.01 22.48
C ASN A 216 13.71 -12.02 23.94
N ARG A 217 13.57 -13.20 24.56
CA ARG A 217 13.10 -13.37 25.96
C ARG A 217 11.82 -12.56 26.29
N GLY A 218 10.90 -12.44 25.33
CA GLY A 218 9.64 -11.73 25.48
C GLY A 218 9.67 -10.22 25.17
N GLY A 219 10.83 -9.65 24.80
CA GLY A 219 10.93 -8.29 24.28
C GLY A 219 10.61 -8.21 22.77
N PRO A 220 10.23 -7.03 22.24
CA PRO A 220 9.94 -6.87 20.81
C PRO A 220 11.20 -7.10 19.95
N PRO A 221 11.08 -7.59 18.71
CA PRO A 221 12.19 -7.67 17.76
C PRO A 221 12.91 -6.32 17.56
N ARG A 222 14.24 -6.33 17.68
CA ARG A 222 15.12 -5.14 17.54
C ARG A 222 16.37 -5.43 16.71
N GLY A 223 16.21 -6.26 15.68
CA GLY A 223 17.28 -6.59 14.72
C GLY A 223 17.43 -5.57 13.59
N GLN A 224 18.07 -6.00 12.51
CA GLN A 224 18.23 -5.25 11.26
C GLN A 224 16.89 -5.00 10.57
N VAL A 225 15.92 -5.91 10.69
CA VAL A 225 14.57 -5.72 10.14
C VAL A 225 13.87 -4.51 10.79
N TYR A 226 13.90 -4.43 12.12
CA TYR A 226 13.48 -3.25 12.89
C TYR A 226 14.21 -1.97 12.46
N GLY A 227 15.55 -2.04 12.38
CA GLY A 227 16.39 -0.89 12.01
C GLY A 227 16.08 -0.37 10.61
N TYR A 228 15.90 -1.28 9.65
CA TYR A 228 15.53 -0.97 8.27
C TYR A 228 14.16 -0.27 8.20
N ARG A 229 13.15 -0.82 8.89
CA ARG A 229 11.81 -0.23 8.95
C ARG A 229 11.80 1.15 9.61
N MET A 230 12.55 1.33 10.70
CA MET A 230 12.75 2.66 11.32
C MET A 230 13.43 3.63 10.36
N SER A 231 14.40 3.18 9.56
CA SER A 231 15.10 4.01 8.56
C SER A 231 14.15 4.48 7.46
N LEU A 232 13.33 3.58 6.91
CA LEU A 232 12.30 3.92 5.92
C LEU A 232 11.30 4.93 6.48
N TRP A 233 10.85 4.71 7.72
CA TRP A 233 9.93 5.63 8.37
C TRP A 233 10.56 7.00 8.64
N ALA A 234 11.85 7.05 9.01
CA ALA A 234 12.57 8.31 9.17
C ALA A 234 12.66 9.07 7.83
N GLU A 235 12.94 8.37 6.72
CA GLU A 235 12.91 8.96 5.37
C GLU A 235 11.52 9.52 5.05
N HIS A 236 10.48 8.67 5.14
CA HIS A 236 9.14 9.03 4.68
C HIS A 236 8.45 10.05 5.59
N LEU A 237 8.74 10.05 6.89
CA LEU A 237 8.11 10.94 7.87
C LEU A 237 8.93 12.21 8.14
N GLY A 238 9.96 12.51 7.33
CA GLY A 238 10.71 13.77 7.42
C GLY A 238 11.62 13.85 8.65
N GLY A 239 12.34 12.77 8.95
CA GLY A 239 13.27 12.64 10.07
C GLY A 239 12.62 12.49 11.45
N ARG A 240 11.29 12.34 11.52
CA ARG A 240 10.59 12.10 12.79
C ARG A 240 11.00 10.74 13.37
N ALA A 241 11.57 10.76 14.57
CA ALA A 241 11.92 9.57 15.32
C ALA A 241 11.12 9.53 16.64
N GLU A 242 9.79 9.47 16.53
CA GLU A 242 8.91 9.42 17.69
C GLU A 242 8.95 8.05 18.37
N GLU A 243 8.83 8.02 19.70
CA GLU A 243 8.81 6.78 20.48
C GLU A 243 7.71 5.82 20.03
N TRP A 244 6.56 6.36 19.62
CA TRP A 244 5.40 5.63 19.15
C TRP A 244 5.70 4.75 17.92
N PHE A 245 6.64 5.17 17.06
CA PHE A 245 7.05 4.40 15.87
C PHE A 245 7.80 3.11 16.21
N ARG A 246 8.14 2.90 17.49
CA ARG A 246 8.71 1.63 17.99
C ARG A 246 7.66 0.57 18.24
N ARG A 247 6.37 0.92 18.17
CA ARG A 247 5.21 0.04 18.38
C ARG A 247 4.15 0.26 17.30
N PRO A 248 4.40 -0.23 16.07
CA PRO A 248 3.52 0.03 14.92
C PRO A 248 2.11 -0.54 15.07
N GLU A 249 1.89 -1.50 15.95
CA GLU A 249 0.56 -2.05 16.23
C GLU A 249 -0.33 -1.13 17.07
N SER A 250 0.28 -0.15 17.75
CA SER A 250 -0.42 0.71 18.70
C SER A 250 -1.28 1.76 18.02
N GLU A 251 -2.41 2.10 18.65
CA GLU A 251 -3.32 3.14 18.16
C GLU A 251 -2.64 4.49 17.99
N GLU A 252 -1.83 4.87 18.98
CA GLU A 252 -1.11 6.13 18.95
C GLU A 252 -0.11 6.15 17.78
N CYS A 253 0.57 5.04 17.47
CA CYS A 253 1.43 4.98 16.30
C CYS A 253 0.65 5.19 15.00
N VAL A 254 -0.46 4.47 14.79
CA VAL A 254 -1.33 4.65 13.61
C VAL A 254 -1.80 6.10 13.50
N ARG A 255 -2.26 6.69 14.62
CA ARG A 255 -2.73 8.08 14.68
C ARG A 255 -1.62 9.07 14.31
N ARG A 256 -0.40 8.89 14.80
CA ARG A 256 0.75 9.75 14.50
C ARG A 256 1.19 9.66 13.05
N VAL A 257 1.26 8.45 12.50
CA VAL A 257 1.58 8.24 11.07
C VAL A 257 0.50 8.87 10.19
N ASN A 258 -0.78 8.65 10.49
CA ASN A 258 -1.89 9.25 9.75
C ASN A 258 -1.91 10.78 9.84
N ALA A 259 -1.62 11.35 11.02
CA ALA A 259 -1.54 12.79 11.20
C ALA A 259 -0.39 13.40 10.36
N ALA A 260 0.79 12.77 10.36
CA ALA A 260 1.91 13.21 9.53
C ALA A 260 1.59 13.10 8.03
N ALA A 261 0.90 12.02 7.62
CA ALA A 261 0.49 11.79 6.25
C ALA A 261 -0.56 12.80 5.76
N GLU A 262 -1.50 13.21 6.63
CA GLU A 262 -2.49 14.26 6.36
C GLU A 262 -1.82 15.64 6.27
N GLU A 263 -0.90 15.96 7.18
CA GLU A 263 -0.11 17.20 7.17
C GLU A 263 0.68 17.33 5.86
N ASN A 264 1.38 16.27 5.45
CA ASN A 264 2.14 16.25 4.20
C ASN A 264 1.22 16.34 2.97
N TRP A 265 0.06 15.69 2.95
CA TRP A 265 -0.90 15.83 1.85
C TRP A 265 -1.40 17.27 1.73
N ARG A 266 -1.77 17.91 2.86
CA ARG A 266 -2.19 19.32 2.89
C ARG A 266 -1.10 20.24 2.34
N ALA A 267 0.14 20.05 2.79
CA ALA A 267 1.28 20.83 2.29
C ALA A 267 1.54 20.57 0.80
N TYR A 268 1.42 19.33 0.34
CA TYR A 268 1.58 18.96 -1.07
C TYR A 268 0.56 19.69 -1.96
N VAL A 269 -0.71 19.77 -1.53
CA VAL A 269 -1.77 20.43 -2.30
C VAL A 269 -1.83 21.96 -2.13
N SER A 270 -1.34 22.49 -1.00
CA SER A 270 -1.31 23.92 -0.64
C SER A 270 -0.42 24.74 -1.57
N PRO A 271 -0.78 25.97 -2.00
CA PRO A 271 0.10 26.80 -2.84
C PRO A 271 1.41 27.27 -2.17
N ASP A 272 1.45 27.32 -0.84
CA ASP A 272 2.48 28.09 -0.11
C ASP A 272 3.39 27.26 0.80
N GLU A 273 3.16 25.95 0.90
CA GLU A 273 3.87 25.09 1.84
C GLU A 273 4.82 24.12 1.14
N ALA A 274 5.93 23.77 1.81
CA ALA A 274 6.76 22.63 1.43
C ALA A 274 6.32 21.40 2.24
N THR A 275 6.43 20.21 1.64
CA THR A 275 6.24 18.96 2.38
C THR A 275 7.39 18.74 3.35
N ARG A 276 7.09 18.42 4.62
CA ARG A 276 8.11 18.13 5.64
C ARG A 276 8.67 16.72 5.51
N GLY A 277 7.82 15.74 5.21
CA GLY A 277 8.19 14.37 4.86
C GLY A 277 7.57 13.98 3.52
N HIS A 278 7.84 12.75 3.07
CA HIS A 278 7.36 12.25 1.79
C HIS A 278 6.05 11.48 1.88
N LEU A 279 5.75 10.86 3.05
CA LEU A 279 4.56 10.05 3.25
C LEU A 279 3.32 10.93 3.23
N MET A 280 2.41 10.66 2.31
CA MET A 280 1.10 11.30 2.23
C MET A 280 0.03 10.24 2.35
N ARG A 281 -1.14 10.63 2.88
CA ARG A 281 -2.30 9.75 2.77
C ARG A 281 -2.58 9.49 1.29
N TYR A 282 -2.98 8.28 0.95
CA TYR A 282 -3.47 8.03 -0.40
C TYR A 282 -4.75 8.88 -0.60
N PRO A 283 -4.96 9.52 -1.78
CA PRO A 283 -6.03 10.52 -1.97
C PRO A 283 -7.45 9.94 -2.10
N VAL A 284 -7.75 8.94 -1.26
CA VAL A 284 -9.03 8.26 -1.12
C VAL A 284 -9.62 8.59 0.26
N LYS A 285 -10.91 8.92 0.25
CA LYS A 285 -11.76 8.97 1.44
C LYS A 285 -12.26 7.56 1.73
N VAL A 286 -12.21 7.17 2.99
CA VAL A 286 -12.76 5.90 3.49
C VAL A 286 -13.84 6.26 4.50
N ASP A 287 -15.02 5.69 4.35
CA ASP A 287 -16.14 5.84 5.26
C ASP A 287 -16.17 4.70 6.28
N ARG A 288 -16.89 4.89 7.39
CA ARG A 288 -16.93 3.92 8.51
C ARG A 288 -17.51 2.56 8.09
N ASP A 289 -18.40 2.55 7.10
CA ASP A 289 -19.02 1.34 6.52
C ASP A 289 -18.11 0.60 5.52
N GLY A 290 -16.90 1.11 5.30
CA GLY A 290 -15.93 0.59 4.34
C GLY A 290 -16.11 1.11 2.92
N GLY A 291 -17.06 2.04 2.70
CA GLY A 291 -17.19 2.77 1.46
C GLY A 291 -15.92 3.55 1.14
N ILE A 292 -15.53 3.62 -0.13
CA ILE A 292 -14.41 4.44 -0.58
C ILE A 292 -14.85 5.42 -1.67
N GLY A 293 -14.26 6.60 -1.65
CA GLY A 293 -14.46 7.65 -2.64
C GLY A 293 -13.18 8.45 -2.85
N PRO A 294 -13.10 9.30 -3.89
CA PRO A 294 -12.01 10.27 -3.95
C PRO A 294 -12.08 11.22 -2.76
N LEU A 295 -10.94 11.79 -2.37
CA LEU A 295 -10.95 12.93 -1.46
C LEU A 295 -11.77 14.09 -2.05
N PRO A 296 -12.61 14.79 -1.26
CA PRO A 296 -13.40 15.91 -1.77
C PRO A 296 -12.53 16.98 -2.44
N GLY A 297 -12.84 17.35 -3.69
CA GLY A 297 -12.07 18.32 -4.47
C GLY A 297 -10.78 17.76 -5.08
N HIS A 298 -10.55 16.45 -4.95
CA HIS A 298 -9.38 15.73 -5.46
C HIS A 298 -9.81 14.46 -6.19
N GLU A 299 -10.83 14.57 -7.06
CA GLU A 299 -11.32 13.48 -7.91
C GLU A 299 -10.26 13.03 -8.92
N CYS A 300 -9.37 13.95 -9.30
CA CYS A 300 -8.22 13.71 -10.16
C CYS A 300 -6.90 14.03 -9.45
N PHE A 301 -5.80 13.44 -9.91
CA PHE A 301 -4.48 13.75 -9.35
C PHE A 301 -4.08 15.21 -9.61
N PRO A 302 -3.42 15.87 -8.63
CA PRO A 302 -2.97 17.24 -8.80
C PRO A 302 -2.04 17.40 -10.02
N ASP A 303 -2.25 18.45 -10.81
CA ASP A 303 -1.44 18.88 -11.97
C ASP A 303 -1.49 17.99 -13.21
N VAL A 304 -1.59 16.67 -13.02
CA VAL A 304 -1.46 15.67 -14.10
C VAL A 304 -2.79 15.09 -14.57
N GLY A 305 -3.88 15.32 -13.81
CA GLY A 305 -5.21 14.78 -14.11
C GLY A 305 -5.30 13.26 -13.90
N GLY A 306 -6.31 12.64 -14.50
CA GLY A 306 -6.62 11.22 -14.32
C GLY A 306 -7.33 10.96 -12.99
N LYS A 307 -8.38 10.13 -13.01
CA LYS A 307 -9.20 9.88 -11.81
C LYS A 307 -8.42 9.08 -10.78
N VAL A 308 -8.51 9.46 -9.52
CA VAL A 308 -7.81 8.78 -8.41
C VAL A 308 -8.27 7.32 -8.25
N LEU A 309 -9.57 7.07 -8.40
CA LEU A 309 -10.15 5.72 -8.37
C LEU A 309 -10.22 5.06 -9.75
N GLY A 310 -9.54 5.64 -10.74
CA GLY A 310 -9.47 5.11 -12.09
C GLY A 310 -10.80 5.10 -12.84
N ALA A 311 -10.79 4.41 -13.97
CA ALA A 311 -11.95 4.18 -14.82
C ALA A 311 -11.75 2.90 -15.63
N GLN A 312 -12.84 2.22 -15.96
CA GLN A 312 -12.79 1.06 -16.84
C GLN A 312 -12.39 1.47 -18.27
N SER A 313 -11.78 0.52 -18.97
CA SER A 313 -11.44 0.66 -20.37
C SER A 313 -11.80 -0.63 -21.13
N SER A 314 -11.62 -0.62 -22.45
CA SER A 314 -11.82 -1.79 -23.31
C SER A 314 -10.62 -2.75 -23.34
N LEU A 315 -9.54 -2.46 -22.59
CA LEU A 315 -8.38 -3.36 -22.55
C LEU A 315 -8.73 -4.67 -21.83
N PRO A 316 -8.21 -5.81 -22.31
CA PRO A 316 -8.35 -7.08 -21.62
C PRO A 316 -7.84 -7.02 -20.18
N ASP A 317 -8.65 -7.53 -19.27
CA ASP A 317 -8.36 -7.62 -17.83
C ASP A 317 -6.99 -8.26 -17.54
N ALA A 318 -6.61 -9.31 -18.28
CA ALA A 318 -5.34 -10.00 -18.13
C ALA A 318 -4.10 -9.12 -18.35
N LEU A 319 -4.22 -8.00 -19.08
CA LEU A 319 -3.11 -7.06 -19.30
C LEU A 319 -2.92 -6.07 -18.15
N THR A 320 -3.99 -5.80 -17.41
CA THR A 320 -4.06 -4.74 -16.38
C THR A 320 -4.21 -5.28 -14.95
N THR A 321 -4.27 -6.61 -14.79
CA THR A 321 -4.34 -7.32 -13.50
C THR A 321 -3.04 -7.92 -13.02
#